data_AF-A0AA38J7P7-F1
#
_entry.id   AF-A0AA38J7P7-F1
#
_cell.length_a   1.000
_cell.length_b   1.000
_cell.length_c   1.000
_cell.angle_alpha   90.00
_cell.angle_beta   90.00
_cell.angle_gamma   90.00
#
_symmetry.space_group_name_H-M   'P 1'
#
loop_
_entity.id
_entity.type
_entity.pdbx_description
1 polymer ?
#
loop_
_entity_poly.entity_id
_entity_poly.type
_entity_poly.pdbx_seq_one_letter_code
_entity_poly.pdbx_strand_id
1 'polypeptide(L)'
;ICESGRTQEFLQLQWEAQVKAQTKPMPRNCDASRACVAQLDAILTDTNAPLYEVAEAELELERLRPKFKKALAEVSQQERLLGVEGMAQYRHLVSSPFLQARMNALAVKTRLCEKLRARKFEFDRIERSFRRQQFNKRKIVTHTEDSIKRRDPGIQRLARSYNELHKKMVDLVRTKRAPRNAVIPSEIDMKHLFKLDVDDNIWQDIGLDEMTDLEELPLWLCNEGVCKGIQAKLELDWCNEELCRLTHERKTLQEWMAEEWDVLCTTIKDLDGGSGKPYNEDLLYQLTESKQNLLRLCVRWDSALELLPVIRGLNTWGPTTEELEEEAKKMHVEVLVNMVISDEDKETGDEAEMQEYETNESDVDDEFDEDDLDVGLVERLDALRLADSRTSDCDSDGEMVL
;
A
#
# COMPACT_ATOMS: atom_id res chain seq x y z
N ILE A 1 -22.22 14.55 16.66
CA ILE A 1 -21.96 13.30 17.44
C ILE A 1 -22.20 12.17 16.47
N CYS A 2 -21.14 11.52 16.00
CA CYS A 2 -21.27 10.37 15.09
C CYS A 2 -21.98 9.22 15.82
N GLU A 3 -22.54 8.25 15.09
CA GLU A 3 -23.26 7.09 15.63
C GLU A 3 -22.46 6.28 16.68
N SER A 4 -21.16 6.50 16.78
CA SER A 4 -20.25 5.96 17.78
C SER A 4 -20.31 6.63 19.16
N GLY A 5 -21.03 7.76 19.32
CA GLY A 5 -21.09 8.52 20.57
C GLY A 5 -19.76 9.19 20.95
N ARG A 6 -18.77 9.25 20.05
CA ARG A 6 -17.44 9.83 20.27
C ARG A 6 -17.22 11.07 19.41
N THR A 7 -16.25 11.90 19.81
CA THR A 7 -15.87 13.12 19.06
C THR A 7 -15.00 12.78 17.84
N GLN A 8 -15.06 13.62 16.81
CA GLN A 8 -14.28 13.44 15.58
C GLN A 8 -12.76 13.49 15.85
N GLU A 9 -12.33 14.35 16.76
CA GLU A 9 -10.93 14.45 17.21
C GLU A 9 -10.43 13.15 17.86
N PHE A 10 -11.26 12.48 18.65
CA PHE A 10 -10.90 11.19 19.26
C PHE A 10 -10.69 10.10 18.21
N LEU A 11 -11.56 10.05 17.19
CA LEU A 11 -11.42 9.10 16.09
C LEU A 11 -10.17 9.37 15.25
N GLN A 12 -9.78 10.64 15.10
CA GLN A 12 -8.53 11.02 14.43
C GLN A 12 -7.30 10.50 15.17
N LEU A 13 -7.23 10.72 16.49
CA LEU A 13 -6.12 10.23 17.31
C LEU A 13 -6.00 8.70 17.28
N GLN A 14 -7.14 7.99 17.28
CA GLN A 14 -7.16 6.53 17.17
C GLN A 14 -6.68 6.04 15.79
N TRP A 15 -7.08 6.73 14.71
CA TRP A 15 -6.59 6.46 13.37
C TRP A 15 -5.08 6.70 13.24
N GLU A 16 -4.57 7.82 13.76
CA GLU A 16 -3.12 8.12 13.77
C GLU A 16 -2.33 7.07 14.56
N ALA A 17 -2.86 6.63 15.70
CA ALA A 17 -2.28 5.53 16.48
C ALA A 17 -2.26 4.21 15.71
N GLN A 18 -3.33 3.90 14.98
CA GLN A 18 -3.41 2.73 14.11
C GLN A 18 -2.36 2.82 12.99
N VAL A 19 -2.30 3.93 12.26
CA VAL A 19 -1.30 4.14 11.18
C VAL A 19 0.11 4.00 11.74
N LYS A 20 0.41 4.62 12.87
CA LYS A 20 1.73 4.52 13.52
C LYS A 20 2.05 3.10 13.97
N ALA A 21 1.06 2.30 14.37
CA ALA A 21 1.27 0.89 14.72
C ALA A 21 1.50 0.03 13.46
N GLN A 22 0.73 0.26 12.40
CA GLN A 22 0.76 -0.52 11.16
C GLN A 22 1.93 -0.17 10.23
N THR A 23 2.48 1.04 10.35
CA THR A 23 3.60 1.53 9.52
C THR A 23 4.97 1.42 10.21
N LYS A 24 5.04 0.85 11.43
CA LYS A 24 6.32 0.60 12.11
C LYS A 24 7.18 -0.32 11.25
N PRO A 25 8.39 0.12 10.85
CA PRO A 25 9.32 -0.76 10.16
C PRO A 25 9.71 -1.91 11.09
N MET A 26 9.83 -3.10 10.49
CA MET A 26 10.14 -4.32 11.23
C MET A 26 11.51 -4.21 11.92
N PRO A 27 11.65 -4.64 13.19
CA PRO A 27 12.95 -4.66 13.84
C PRO A 27 13.91 -5.59 13.07
N ARG A 28 15.01 -5.02 12.58
CA ARG A 28 16.11 -5.74 11.94
C ARG A 28 17.06 -6.29 13.02
N ASN A 29 17.30 -7.60 12.96
CA ASN A 29 18.25 -8.28 13.85
C ASN A 29 19.70 -7.85 13.54
N CYS A 30 20.48 -7.55 14.58
CA CYS A 30 21.94 -7.41 14.52
C CYS A 30 22.58 -8.44 15.45
N ASP A 31 23.34 -9.38 14.88
CA ASP A 31 24.25 -10.25 15.60
C ASP A 31 25.68 -9.74 15.39
N ALA A 32 26.43 -9.46 16.45
CA ALA A 32 27.87 -9.75 16.58
C ALA A 32 28.50 -9.09 17.83
N SER A 33 28.94 -9.88 18.81
CA SER A 33 30.14 -9.58 19.62
C SER A 33 30.50 -10.78 20.52
N ARG A 34 31.44 -11.61 20.05
CA ARG A 34 32.01 -12.74 20.83
C ARG A 34 33.51 -12.94 20.60
N ALA A 35 34.25 -11.85 20.39
CA ALA A 35 35.69 -11.92 20.06
C ALA A 35 36.66 -11.29 21.08
N CYS A 36 36.21 -10.62 22.16
CA CYS A 36 37.12 -9.92 23.10
C CYS A 36 37.46 -10.66 24.41
N VAL A 37 36.82 -11.80 24.70
CA VAL A 37 36.95 -12.44 26.03
C VAL A 37 38.11 -13.44 26.12
N ALA A 38 38.65 -13.90 24.98
CA ALA A 38 39.68 -14.94 24.95
C ALA A 38 41.13 -14.44 25.18
N GLN A 39 41.38 -13.12 25.22
CA GLN A 39 42.74 -12.56 25.32
C GLN A 39 43.19 -12.21 26.75
N LEU A 40 42.30 -12.22 27.75
CA LEU A 40 42.61 -11.76 29.11
C LEU A 40 42.97 -12.87 30.10
N ASP A 41 42.66 -14.13 29.80
CA ASP A 41 42.97 -15.28 30.66
C ASP A 41 44.44 -15.73 30.64
N ALA A 42 45.26 -15.22 29.71
CA ALA A 42 46.64 -15.66 29.53
C ALA A 42 47.69 -14.90 30.39
N ILE A 43 47.29 -13.84 31.10
CA ILE A 43 48.22 -12.96 31.85
C ILE A 43 48.26 -13.31 33.36
N LEU A 44 47.28 -14.05 33.87
CA LEU A 44 47.07 -14.24 35.31
C LEU A 44 47.83 -15.42 35.96
N THR A 45 48.70 -16.12 35.24
CA THR A 45 49.34 -17.38 35.71
C THR A 45 50.87 -17.35 35.72
N ASP A 46 51.51 -16.34 36.30
CA ASP A 46 52.96 -16.38 36.58
C ASP A 46 53.27 -16.46 38.08
N THR A 47 54.18 -17.36 38.44
CA THR A 47 54.38 -17.95 39.78
C THR A 47 55.85 -17.96 40.17
N ASN A 48 56.43 -16.86 40.65
CA ASN A 48 57.76 -16.85 41.28
C ASN A 48 57.99 -15.63 42.20
N ALA A 49 57.52 -15.70 43.46
CA ALA A 49 57.78 -14.65 44.47
C ALA A 49 58.40 -15.22 45.78
N PRO A 50 59.46 -14.57 46.34
CA PRO A 50 60.23 -15.07 47.49
C PRO A 50 59.63 -14.82 48.89
N LEU A 51 60.04 -15.66 49.86
CA LEU A 51 59.39 -15.88 51.18
C LEU A 51 59.27 -14.69 52.16
N TYR A 52 60.07 -13.63 52.03
CA TYR A 52 59.92 -12.45 52.90
C TYR A 52 58.76 -11.55 52.42
N GLU A 53 58.55 -11.49 51.11
CA GLU A 53 57.39 -10.84 50.51
C GLU A 53 56.11 -11.63 50.82
N VAL A 54 56.20 -12.94 51.05
CA VAL A 54 55.07 -13.78 51.50
C VAL A 54 54.60 -13.38 52.90
N ALA A 55 55.52 -13.11 53.84
CA ALA A 55 55.16 -12.69 55.20
C ALA A 55 54.57 -11.26 55.24
N GLU A 56 55.09 -10.35 54.42
CA GLU A 56 54.54 -8.99 54.26
C GLU A 56 53.18 -9.03 53.53
N ALA A 57 53.06 -9.88 52.50
CA ALA A 57 51.82 -10.15 51.80
C ALA A 57 50.78 -10.86 52.66
N GLU A 58 51.16 -11.67 53.64
CA GLU A 58 50.23 -12.31 54.60
C GLU A 58 49.61 -11.27 55.54
N LEU A 59 50.41 -10.32 56.04
CA LEU A 59 49.95 -9.23 56.91
C LEU A 59 49.08 -8.22 56.14
N GLU A 60 49.45 -7.92 54.90
CA GLU A 60 48.62 -7.16 53.95
C GLU A 60 47.34 -7.93 53.57
N LEU A 61 47.41 -9.25 53.34
CA LEU A 61 46.24 -10.10 53.07
C LEU A 61 45.26 -10.06 54.23
N GLU A 62 45.73 -10.10 55.47
CA GLU A 62 44.87 -10.06 56.65
C GLU A 62 44.15 -8.71 56.78
N ARG A 63 44.83 -7.61 56.41
CA ARG A 63 44.25 -6.26 56.33
C ARG A 63 43.29 -6.09 55.14
N LEU A 64 43.57 -6.74 54.02
CA LEU A 64 42.81 -6.62 52.77
C LEU A 64 41.63 -7.61 52.70
N ARG A 65 41.67 -8.76 53.38
CA ARG A 65 40.58 -9.74 53.49
C ARG A 65 39.23 -9.12 53.86
N PRO A 66 39.12 -8.28 54.92
CA PRO A 66 37.82 -7.67 55.27
C PRO A 66 37.38 -6.64 54.23
N LYS A 67 38.32 -5.91 53.61
CA LYS A 67 38.01 -4.95 52.52
C LYS A 67 37.56 -5.68 51.26
N PHE A 68 38.20 -6.80 50.93
CA PHE A 68 37.84 -7.68 49.83
C PHE A 68 36.47 -8.32 50.08
N LYS A 69 36.18 -8.80 51.30
CA LYS A 69 34.84 -9.32 51.65
C LYS A 69 33.75 -8.25 51.51
N LYS A 70 34.03 -7.00 51.92
CA LYS A 70 33.10 -5.86 51.71
C LYS A 70 32.91 -5.56 50.23
N ALA A 71 33.99 -5.44 49.47
CA ALA A 71 33.93 -5.22 48.03
C ALA A 71 33.20 -6.35 47.29
N LEU A 72 33.38 -7.61 47.70
CA LEU A 72 32.70 -8.76 47.11
C LEU A 72 31.21 -8.79 47.48
N ALA A 73 30.84 -8.31 48.68
CA ALA A 73 29.46 -8.10 49.06
C ALA A 73 28.81 -6.94 48.30
N GLU A 74 29.54 -5.84 48.08
CA GLU A 74 29.09 -4.69 47.27
C GLU A 74 28.94 -5.07 45.79
N VAL A 75 29.88 -5.83 45.23
CA VAL A 75 29.78 -6.39 43.88
C VAL A 75 28.60 -7.35 43.80
N SER A 76 28.42 -8.28 44.74
CA SER A 76 27.24 -9.17 44.77
C SER A 76 25.92 -8.40 44.93
N GLN A 77 25.92 -7.28 45.64
CA GLN A 77 24.76 -6.41 45.77
C GLN A 77 24.49 -5.66 44.47
N GLN A 78 25.53 -5.13 43.81
CA GLN A 78 25.44 -4.50 42.50
C GLN A 78 25.02 -5.50 41.42
N GLU A 79 25.55 -6.72 41.41
CA GLU A 79 25.14 -7.81 40.52
C GLU A 79 23.67 -8.17 40.72
N ARG A 80 23.17 -8.19 41.96
CA ARG A 80 21.74 -8.36 42.25
C ARG A 80 20.90 -7.17 41.77
N LEU A 81 21.35 -5.93 42.01
CA LEU A 81 20.67 -4.72 41.55
C LEU A 81 20.65 -4.59 40.01
N LEU A 82 21.71 -5.04 39.35
CA LEU A 82 21.84 -5.09 37.89
C LEU A 82 21.17 -6.31 37.26
N GLY A 83 20.55 -7.19 38.07
CA GLY A 83 19.80 -8.34 37.58
C GLY A 83 20.65 -9.46 36.99
N VAL A 84 21.94 -9.58 37.36
CA VAL A 84 22.87 -10.60 36.84
C VAL A 84 22.42 -12.02 37.20
N GLU A 85 21.81 -12.21 38.37
CA GLU A 85 21.15 -13.49 38.73
C GLU A 85 19.94 -13.78 37.84
N GLY A 86 19.16 -12.75 37.50
CA GLY A 86 18.09 -12.84 36.49
C GLY A 86 18.64 -13.19 35.10
N MET A 87 19.81 -12.67 34.74
CA MET A 87 20.51 -13.03 33.51
C MET A 87 20.98 -14.50 33.50
N ALA A 88 21.35 -15.09 34.63
CA ALA A 88 21.69 -16.51 34.71
C ALA A 88 20.46 -17.42 34.52
N GLN A 89 19.33 -17.06 35.14
CA GLN A 89 18.05 -17.74 34.95
C GLN A 89 17.53 -17.56 33.53
N TYR A 90 17.65 -16.36 32.95
CA TYR A 90 17.34 -16.06 31.56
C TYR A 90 18.24 -16.86 30.60
N ARG A 91 19.55 -16.96 30.87
CA ARG A 91 20.46 -17.81 30.09
C ARG A 91 20.05 -19.28 30.13
N HIS A 92 19.56 -19.77 31.27
CA HIS A 92 19.03 -21.12 31.42
C HIS A 92 17.68 -21.32 30.70
N LEU A 93 16.83 -20.30 30.64
CA LEU A 93 15.58 -20.30 29.88
C LEU A 93 15.84 -20.20 28.38
N VAL A 94 16.74 -19.32 27.94
CA VAL A 94 17.19 -19.20 26.55
C VAL A 94 17.91 -20.45 26.05
N SER A 95 18.62 -21.15 26.93
CA SER A 95 19.23 -22.45 26.60
C SER A 95 18.23 -23.62 26.61
N SER A 96 16.96 -23.39 27.00
CA SER A 96 15.93 -24.41 26.91
C SER A 96 15.65 -24.73 25.44
N PRO A 97 15.81 -25.99 25.02
CA PRO A 97 15.59 -26.38 23.63
C PRO A 97 14.14 -26.16 23.18
N PHE A 98 13.19 -26.18 24.12
CA PHE A 98 11.77 -25.91 23.83
C PHE A 98 11.54 -24.42 23.52
N LEU A 99 12.08 -23.52 24.35
CA LEU A 99 11.91 -22.08 24.15
C LEU A 99 12.64 -21.59 22.89
N GLN A 100 13.82 -22.14 22.61
CA GLN A 100 14.52 -21.87 21.35
C GLN A 100 13.72 -22.35 20.13
N ALA A 101 13.14 -23.56 20.18
CA ALA A 101 12.29 -24.07 19.11
C ALA A 101 11.03 -23.21 18.92
N ARG A 102 10.41 -22.75 20.02
CA ARG A 102 9.23 -21.86 20.03
C ARG A 102 9.53 -20.49 19.43
N MET A 103 10.62 -19.86 19.84
CA MET A 103 11.05 -18.55 19.33
C MET A 103 11.44 -18.63 17.84
N ASN A 104 12.13 -19.69 17.43
CA ASN A 104 12.41 -19.94 16.02
C ASN A 104 11.12 -20.21 15.22
N ALA A 105 10.16 -20.95 15.79
CA ALA A 105 8.89 -21.23 15.14
C ALA A 105 8.08 -19.93 14.94
N LEU A 106 8.02 -19.05 15.94
CA LEU A 106 7.43 -17.72 15.83
C LEU A 106 8.08 -16.94 14.68
N ALA A 107 9.42 -16.83 14.66
CA ALA A 107 10.13 -16.09 13.62
C ALA A 107 9.89 -16.64 12.20
N VAL A 108 9.87 -17.97 12.05
CA VAL A 108 9.56 -18.61 10.75
C VAL A 108 8.10 -18.37 10.38
N LYS A 109 7.17 -18.44 11.33
CA LYS A 109 5.75 -18.20 11.12
C LYS A 109 5.47 -16.76 10.68
N THR A 110 6.03 -15.77 11.36
CA THR A 110 5.91 -14.35 10.97
C THR A 110 6.37 -14.13 9.53
N ARG A 111 7.56 -14.66 9.18
CA ARG A 111 8.10 -14.58 7.81
C ARG A 111 7.21 -15.30 6.79
N LEU A 112 6.62 -16.43 7.17
CA LEU A 112 5.71 -17.19 6.31
C LEU A 112 4.44 -16.38 6.02
N CYS A 113 3.81 -15.83 7.05
CA CYS A 113 2.62 -14.98 6.93
C CYS A 113 2.87 -13.76 6.04
N GLU A 114 4.02 -13.11 6.19
CA GLU A 114 4.41 -11.97 5.34
C GLU A 114 4.55 -12.36 3.87
N LYS A 115 5.24 -13.48 3.59
CA LYS A 115 5.40 -13.93 2.20
C LYS A 115 4.07 -14.36 1.57
N LEU A 116 3.17 -14.94 2.34
CA LEU A 116 1.83 -15.27 1.88
C LEU A 116 1.00 -14.01 1.60
N ARG A 117 1.07 -13.01 2.47
CA ARG A 117 0.41 -11.71 2.27
C ARG A 117 0.97 -10.99 1.05
N ALA A 118 2.29 -10.94 0.90
CA ALA A 118 2.94 -10.36 -0.28
C ALA A 118 2.53 -11.07 -1.57
N ARG A 119 2.53 -12.41 -1.57
CA ARG A 119 2.02 -13.22 -2.69
C ARG A 119 0.58 -12.86 -3.03
N LYS A 120 -0.32 -12.76 -2.04
CA LYS A 120 -1.73 -12.42 -2.26
C LYS A 120 -1.87 -11.04 -2.91
N PHE A 121 -1.19 -10.02 -2.39
CA PHE A 121 -1.20 -8.69 -2.98
C PHE A 121 -0.61 -8.65 -4.39
N GLU A 122 0.44 -9.44 -4.68
CA GLU A 122 1.00 -9.55 -6.02
C GLU A 122 -0.02 -10.16 -7.02
N PHE A 123 -0.75 -11.22 -6.62
CA PHE A 123 -1.82 -11.80 -7.44
C PHE A 123 -2.99 -10.83 -7.64
N ASP A 124 -3.48 -10.19 -6.57
CA ASP A 124 -4.55 -9.19 -6.66
C ASP A 124 -4.16 -8.02 -7.58
N ARG A 125 -2.89 -7.62 -7.57
CA ARG A 125 -2.37 -6.56 -8.45
C ARG A 125 -2.42 -6.99 -9.91
N ILE A 126 -2.03 -8.23 -10.22
CA ILE A 126 -2.13 -8.79 -11.58
C ILE A 126 -3.60 -8.83 -12.02
N GLU A 127 -4.49 -9.32 -11.17
CA GLU A 127 -5.91 -9.43 -11.48
C GLU A 127 -6.55 -8.06 -11.78
N ARG A 128 -6.25 -7.04 -10.98
CA ARG A 128 -6.72 -5.67 -11.22
C ARG A 128 -6.14 -5.09 -12.51
N SER A 129 -4.86 -5.35 -12.82
CA SER A 129 -4.26 -4.89 -14.08
C SER A 129 -4.89 -5.55 -15.31
N PHE A 130 -5.26 -6.83 -15.21
CA PHE A 130 -5.93 -7.58 -16.27
C PHE A 130 -7.32 -7.01 -16.58
N ARG A 131 -8.08 -6.66 -15.53
CA ARG A 131 -9.41 -6.03 -15.69
C ARG A 131 -9.37 -4.63 -16.30
N ARG A 132 -8.25 -3.90 -16.14
CA ARG A 132 -8.09 -2.51 -16.64
C ARG A 132 -7.49 -2.42 -18.05
N GLN A 133 -6.77 -3.43 -18.53
CA GLN A 133 -6.09 -3.41 -19.83
C GLN A 133 -6.39 -4.69 -20.61
N GLN A 134 -7.47 -4.67 -21.40
CA GLN A 134 -7.97 -5.84 -22.14
C GLN A 134 -7.11 -6.28 -23.32
N PHE A 135 -6.29 -5.41 -23.92
CA PHE A 135 -5.84 -5.66 -25.30
C PHE A 135 -4.35 -6.01 -25.56
N ASN A 136 -3.39 -5.84 -24.63
CA ASN A 136 -1.97 -6.03 -25.06
C ASN A 136 -0.90 -6.52 -24.06
N LYS A 137 -1.24 -7.29 -23.01
CA LYS A 137 -0.21 -7.70 -22.00
C LYS A 137 -0.29 -9.14 -21.47
N ARG A 138 -0.86 -10.09 -22.22
CA ARG A 138 -0.83 -11.52 -21.82
C ARG A 138 0.60 -12.01 -21.50
N LYS A 139 1.60 -11.61 -22.28
CA LYS A 139 3.03 -11.98 -22.07
C LYS A 139 3.64 -11.42 -20.77
N ILE A 140 3.25 -10.20 -20.36
CA ILE A 140 3.75 -9.58 -19.11
C ILE A 140 3.07 -10.22 -17.91
N VAL A 141 1.78 -10.51 -18.02
CA VAL A 141 1.02 -11.22 -16.98
C VAL A 141 1.59 -12.62 -16.77
N THR A 142 1.81 -13.41 -17.83
CA THR A 142 2.41 -14.75 -17.72
C THR A 142 3.81 -14.70 -17.11
N HIS A 143 4.67 -13.76 -17.55
CA HIS A 143 6.00 -13.61 -16.97
C HIS A 143 5.95 -13.23 -15.48
N THR A 144 4.99 -12.40 -15.08
CA THR A 144 4.81 -11.99 -13.68
C THR A 144 4.22 -13.12 -12.84
N GLU A 145 3.22 -13.84 -13.34
CA GLU A 145 2.66 -15.05 -12.70
C GLU A 145 3.75 -16.12 -12.51
N ASP A 146 4.59 -16.34 -13.52
CA ASP A 146 5.70 -17.28 -13.42
C ASP A 146 6.75 -16.82 -12.41
N SER A 147 7.01 -15.52 -12.33
CA SER A 147 7.88 -14.94 -11.29
C SER A 147 7.32 -15.18 -9.88
N ILE A 148 6.00 -15.09 -9.69
CA ILE A 148 5.35 -15.41 -8.42
C ILE A 148 5.43 -16.91 -8.13
N LYS A 149 5.09 -17.78 -9.10
CA LYS A 149 5.16 -19.24 -8.96
C LYS A 149 6.58 -19.73 -8.63
N ARG A 150 7.62 -19.08 -9.13
CA ARG A 150 9.03 -19.39 -8.76
C ARG A 150 9.34 -19.17 -7.28
N ARG A 151 8.57 -18.32 -6.58
CA ARG A 151 8.74 -18.05 -5.15
C ARG A 151 7.98 -19.04 -4.26
N ASP A 152 6.97 -19.74 -4.80
CA ASP A 152 6.14 -20.71 -4.09
C ASP A 152 6.95 -21.82 -3.37
N PRO A 153 7.99 -22.43 -3.98
CA PRO A 153 8.83 -23.40 -3.30
C PRO A 153 9.56 -22.80 -2.09
N GLY A 154 9.89 -21.51 -2.12
CA GLY A 154 10.47 -20.80 -0.98
C GLY A 154 9.50 -20.65 0.18
N ILE A 155 8.22 -20.40 -0.11
CA ILE A 155 7.15 -20.31 0.89
C ILE A 155 6.85 -21.69 1.49
N GLN A 156 6.76 -22.73 0.64
CA GLN A 156 6.59 -24.11 1.10
C GLN A 156 7.77 -24.58 1.96
N ARG A 157 9.00 -24.18 1.65
CA ARG A 157 10.18 -24.50 2.50
C ARG A 157 10.06 -23.89 3.90
N LEU A 158 9.56 -22.66 4.01
CA LEU A 158 9.31 -22.03 5.31
C LEU A 158 8.21 -22.75 6.09
N ALA A 159 7.11 -23.14 5.43
CA ALA A 159 6.05 -23.93 6.07
C ALA A 159 6.57 -25.30 6.54
N ARG A 160 7.39 -25.99 5.74
CA ARG A 160 8.05 -27.25 6.15
C ARG A 160 8.97 -27.04 7.35
N SER A 161 9.79 -26.00 7.34
CA SER A 161 10.68 -25.66 8.45
C SER A 161 9.91 -25.35 9.73
N TYR A 162 8.77 -24.67 9.64
CA TYR A 162 7.86 -24.49 10.76
C TYR A 162 7.30 -25.82 11.29
N ASN A 163 6.78 -26.68 10.40
CA ASN A 163 6.22 -27.97 10.80
C ASN A 163 7.29 -28.90 11.40
N GLU A 164 8.55 -28.80 10.97
CA GLU A 164 9.69 -29.48 11.62
C GLU A 164 9.94 -28.98 13.04
N LEU A 165 9.87 -27.67 13.28
CA LEU A 165 9.97 -27.07 14.62
C LEU A 165 8.77 -27.46 15.50
N HIS A 166 7.56 -27.50 14.92
CA HIS A 166 6.37 -28.03 15.58
C HIS A 166 6.57 -29.48 16.05
N LYS A 167 7.05 -30.37 15.18
CA LYS A 167 7.36 -31.76 15.54
C LYS A 167 8.40 -31.86 16.65
N LYS A 168 9.47 -31.04 16.59
CA LYS A 168 10.46 -30.94 17.67
C LYS A 168 9.83 -30.50 19.00
N MET A 169 8.90 -29.54 18.98
CA MET A 169 8.18 -29.12 20.19
C MET A 169 7.29 -30.23 20.75
N VAL A 170 6.55 -30.95 19.88
CA VAL A 170 5.77 -32.14 20.27
C VAL A 170 6.65 -33.21 20.91
N ASP A 171 7.80 -33.50 20.32
CA ASP A 171 8.77 -34.46 20.87
C ASP A 171 9.34 -34.02 22.22
N LEU A 172 9.63 -32.73 22.40
CA LEU A 172 10.11 -32.17 23.67
C LEU A 172 9.05 -32.20 24.78
N VAL A 173 7.77 -32.02 24.44
CA VAL A 173 6.66 -32.20 25.38
C VAL A 173 6.48 -33.67 25.73
N ARG A 174 6.51 -34.57 24.74
CA ARG A 174 6.43 -36.03 24.96
C ARG A 174 7.57 -36.54 25.86
N THR A 175 8.77 -36.02 25.68
CA THR A 175 9.95 -36.36 26.50
C THR A 175 10.02 -35.61 27.84
N LYS A 176 8.99 -34.81 28.19
CA LYS A 176 8.89 -34.00 29.41
C LYS A 176 10.06 -33.03 29.63
N ARG A 177 10.69 -32.57 28.54
CA ARG A 177 11.75 -31.55 28.53
C ARG A 177 11.21 -30.13 28.28
N ALA A 178 9.91 -30.00 28.11
CA ALA A 178 9.20 -28.73 28.00
C ALA A 178 8.79 -28.19 29.38
N PRO A 179 8.63 -26.86 29.55
CA PRO A 179 8.10 -26.27 30.78
C PRO A 179 6.69 -26.79 31.11
N ARG A 180 6.31 -26.73 32.40
CA ARG A 180 4.98 -27.17 32.85
C ARG A 180 3.91 -26.31 32.17
N ASN A 181 2.86 -26.95 31.64
CA ASN A 181 1.77 -26.33 30.88
C ASN A 181 2.20 -25.69 29.54
N ALA A 182 3.29 -26.15 28.93
CA ALA A 182 3.69 -25.71 27.60
C ALA A 182 2.56 -25.95 26.57
N VAL A 183 2.06 -24.87 25.98
CA VAL A 183 1.08 -24.91 24.88
C VAL A 183 1.83 -25.06 23.57
N ILE A 184 1.47 -26.08 22.78
CA ILE A 184 2.08 -26.34 21.48
C ILE A 184 1.25 -25.60 20.42
N PRO A 185 1.89 -24.83 19.54
CA PRO A 185 1.22 -24.18 18.41
C PRO A 185 0.66 -25.20 17.40
N SER A 186 -0.40 -24.84 16.67
CA SER A 186 -1.01 -25.72 15.67
C SER A 186 -0.11 -26.00 14.46
N GLU A 187 -0.17 -27.20 13.89
CA GLU A 187 0.52 -27.54 12.64
C GLU A 187 -0.09 -26.81 11.43
N ILE A 188 0.76 -26.38 10.49
CA ILE A 188 0.31 -25.70 9.27
C ILE A 188 -0.02 -26.74 8.20
N ASP A 189 -1.25 -26.69 7.67
CA ASP A 189 -1.62 -27.51 6.52
C ASP A 189 -0.92 -27.03 5.26
N MET A 190 -0.09 -27.89 4.68
CA MET A 190 0.64 -27.59 3.45
C MET A 190 -0.24 -27.71 2.20
N LYS A 191 -1.34 -28.47 2.24
CA LYS A 191 -2.22 -28.69 1.08
C LYS A 191 -3.07 -27.46 0.77
N HIS A 192 -3.44 -26.70 1.79
CA HIS A 192 -4.28 -25.52 1.68
C HIS A 192 -3.54 -24.21 1.99
N LEU A 193 -2.20 -24.26 2.09
CA LEU A 193 -1.32 -23.13 2.41
C LEU A 193 -1.59 -21.84 1.60
N PHE A 194 -2.03 -21.99 0.35
CA PHE A 194 -2.24 -20.86 -0.56
C PHE A 194 -3.71 -20.44 -0.73
N LYS A 195 -4.66 -21.16 -0.10
CA LYS A 195 -6.07 -20.75 -0.10
C LYS A 195 -6.30 -19.54 0.79
N LEU A 196 -5.53 -19.43 1.89
CA LEU A 196 -5.53 -18.28 2.80
C LEU A 196 -6.94 -17.96 3.32
N ASP A 197 -7.59 -18.97 3.87
CA ASP A 197 -8.90 -18.81 4.50
C ASP A 197 -8.75 -18.13 5.87
N VAL A 198 -9.81 -17.44 6.30
CA VAL A 198 -9.81 -16.63 7.54
C VAL A 198 -9.56 -17.49 8.78
N ASP A 199 -10.00 -18.75 8.75
CA ASP A 199 -9.89 -19.72 9.85
C ASP A 199 -8.60 -20.56 9.81
N ASP A 200 -7.69 -20.30 8.87
CA ASP A 200 -6.46 -21.08 8.76
C ASP A 200 -5.61 -20.94 10.04
N ASN A 201 -5.13 -22.08 10.55
CA ASN A 201 -4.26 -22.17 11.73
C ASN A 201 -2.99 -21.29 11.64
N ILE A 202 -2.61 -20.89 10.43
CA ILE A 202 -1.51 -19.97 10.17
C ILE A 202 -1.71 -18.59 10.80
N TRP A 203 -2.96 -18.18 11.07
CA TRP A 203 -3.26 -16.88 11.66
C TRP A 203 -3.31 -16.90 13.20
N GLN A 204 -3.29 -18.08 13.84
CA GLN A 204 -3.42 -18.21 15.28
C GLN A 204 -2.04 -18.28 15.97
N ASP A 205 -1.63 -17.25 16.71
CA ASP A 205 -0.34 -17.23 17.45
C ASP A 205 -0.40 -17.89 18.84
N ILE A 206 -1.41 -18.76 19.05
CA ILE A 206 -1.64 -19.46 20.31
C ILE A 206 -0.40 -20.29 20.68
N GLY A 207 0.22 -19.97 21.82
CA GLY A 207 1.41 -20.65 22.35
C GLY A 207 2.74 -20.18 21.76
N LEU A 208 2.77 -19.19 20.87
CA LEU A 208 4.00 -18.61 20.31
C LEU A 208 4.34 -17.23 20.89
N ASP A 209 3.32 -16.43 21.21
CA ASP A 209 3.49 -15.12 21.83
C ASP A 209 2.77 -15.09 23.19
N GLU A 210 3.57 -15.04 24.27
CA GLU A 210 3.09 -14.78 25.64
C GLU A 210 3.32 -13.31 26.03
N MET A 211 3.90 -12.49 25.14
CA MET A 211 4.29 -11.10 25.39
C MET A 211 3.31 -10.08 24.79
N THR A 212 2.20 -10.52 24.20
CA THR A 212 1.04 -9.62 24.06
C THR A 212 0.40 -9.53 25.43
N ASP A 213 1.09 -8.80 26.31
CA ASP A 213 0.60 -8.39 27.61
C ASP A 213 -0.78 -7.78 27.43
N LEU A 214 -1.70 -8.20 28.28
CA LEU A 214 -3.08 -7.71 28.43
C LEU A 214 -3.15 -6.22 28.85
N GLU A 215 -2.13 -5.41 28.52
CA GLU A 215 -2.17 -3.96 28.64
C GLU A 215 -3.09 -3.43 27.54
N GLU A 216 -4.38 -3.30 27.90
CA GLU A 216 -5.47 -2.63 27.18
C GLU A 216 -5.27 -2.57 25.66
N LEU A 217 -5.65 -3.65 24.99
CA LEU A 217 -5.72 -3.71 23.53
C LEU A 217 -6.31 -2.40 22.98
N PRO A 218 -5.67 -1.77 21.97
CA PRO A 218 -6.08 -0.47 21.50
C PRO A 218 -7.57 -0.41 21.17
N LEU A 219 -8.23 0.68 21.56
CA LEU A 219 -9.68 0.82 21.38
C LEU A 219 -10.11 0.76 19.90
N TRP A 220 -9.25 1.17 18.96
CA TRP A 220 -9.48 0.99 17.51
C TRP A 220 -9.46 -0.47 17.05
N LEU A 221 -8.97 -1.40 17.87
CA LEU A 221 -8.96 -2.84 17.59
C LEU A 221 -10.08 -3.58 18.33
N CYS A 222 -10.43 -3.14 19.55
CA CYS A 222 -11.39 -3.85 20.41
C CYS A 222 -12.79 -3.26 20.47
N ASN A 223 -12.98 -2.01 20.08
CA ASN A 223 -14.28 -1.35 20.14
C ASN A 223 -14.86 -1.17 18.73
N GLU A 224 -15.86 -1.99 18.39
CA GLU A 224 -16.55 -1.96 17.11
C GLU A 224 -17.14 -0.58 16.79
N GLY A 225 -17.61 0.16 17.80
CA GLY A 225 -18.11 1.53 17.62
C GLY A 225 -17.00 2.51 17.25
N VAL A 226 -15.78 2.31 17.74
CA VAL A 226 -14.60 3.11 17.34
C VAL A 226 -14.17 2.72 15.93
N CYS A 227 -14.14 1.44 15.57
CA CYS A 227 -13.82 0.99 14.21
C CYS A 227 -14.80 1.57 13.18
N LYS A 228 -16.10 1.42 13.42
CA LYS A 228 -17.16 1.99 12.56
C LYS A 228 -17.08 3.51 12.51
N GLY A 229 -16.77 4.16 13.63
CA GLY A 229 -16.53 5.60 13.68
C GLY A 229 -15.34 6.04 12.83
N ILE A 230 -14.20 5.33 12.90
CA ILE A 230 -13.02 5.60 12.07
C ILE A 230 -13.37 5.41 10.59
N GLN A 231 -14.05 4.32 10.23
CA GLN A 231 -14.46 4.06 8.84
C GLN A 231 -15.37 5.17 8.30
N ALA A 232 -16.44 5.51 9.03
CA ALA A 232 -17.38 6.57 8.62
C ALA A 232 -16.68 7.93 8.51
N LYS A 233 -15.71 8.21 9.39
CA LYS A 233 -14.88 9.41 9.29
C LYS A 233 -14.02 9.40 8.01
N LEU A 234 -13.31 8.30 7.73
CA LEU A 234 -12.47 8.19 6.53
C LEU A 234 -13.29 8.26 5.25
N GLU A 235 -14.49 7.69 5.24
CA GLU A 235 -15.44 7.83 4.13
C GLU A 235 -15.86 9.29 3.93
N LEU A 236 -16.14 10.03 5.02
CA LEU A 236 -16.43 11.46 4.96
C LEU A 236 -15.22 12.26 4.45
N ASP A 237 -14.00 11.95 4.92
CA ASP A 237 -12.77 12.59 4.47
C ASP A 237 -12.54 12.34 2.97
N TRP A 238 -12.79 11.11 2.49
CA TRP A 238 -12.74 10.77 1.06
C TRP A 238 -13.80 11.49 0.24
N CYS A 239 -15.05 11.57 0.73
CA CYS A 239 -16.09 12.33 0.05
C CYS A 239 -15.71 13.81 -0.07
N ASN A 240 -15.10 14.40 0.96
CA ASN A 240 -14.62 15.77 0.92
C ASN A 240 -13.45 15.95 -0.05
N GLU A 241 -12.49 15.03 -0.06
CA GLU A 241 -11.38 15.06 -1.01
C GLU A 241 -11.88 14.95 -2.45
N GLU A 242 -12.79 14.01 -2.73
CA GLU A 242 -13.39 13.83 -4.04
C GLU A 242 -14.20 15.05 -4.46
N LEU A 243 -14.97 15.65 -3.56
CA LEU A 243 -15.69 16.89 -3.83
C LEU A 243 -14.72 18.03 -4.18
N CYS A 244 -13.59 18.14 -3.48
CA CYS A 244 -12.54 19.10 -3.81
C CYS A 244 -11.93 18.85 -5.19
N ARG A 245 -11.64 17.58 -5.54
CA ARG A 245 -11.13 17.19 -6.87
C ARG A 245 -12.14 17.53 -7.96
N LEU A 246 -13.39 17.12 -7.82
CA LEU A 246 -14.46 17.42 -8.78
C LEU A 246 -14.69 18.92 -8.93
N THR A 247 -14.55 19.70 -7.85
CA THR A 247 -14.63 21.16 -7.91
C THR A 247 -13.48 21.75 -8.72
N HIS A 248 -12.26 21.24 -8.54
CA HIS A 248 -11.12 21.65 -9.34
C HIS A 248 -11.27 21.28 -10.82
N GLU A 249 -11.68 20.05 -11.11
CA GLU A 249 -11.93 19.58 -12.47
C GLU A 249 -13.04 20.40 -13.16
N ARG A 250 -14.14 20.69 -12.44
CA ARG A 250 -15.20 21.59 -12.94
C ARG A 250 -14.63 22.96 -13.30
N LYS A 251 -13.80 23.54 -12.45
CA LYS A 251 -13.17 24.84 -12.72
C LYS A 251 -12.33 24.78 -14.01
N THR A 252 -11.47 23.79 -14.13
CA THR A 252 -10.61 23.61 -15.31
C THR A 252 -11.43 23.41 -16.58
N LEU A 253 -12.52 22.63 -16.52
CA LEU A 253 -13.42 22.44 -17.65
C LEU A 253 -14.09 23.75 -18.07
N GLN A 254 -14.53 24.56 -17.11
CA GLN A 254 -15.15 25.87 -17.39
C GLN A 254 -14.16 26.88 -17.97
N GLU A 255 -12.92 26.93 -17.44
CA GLU A 255 -11.85 27.77 -17.96
C GLU A 255 -11.49 27.38 -19.40
N TRP A 256 -11.23 26.10 -19.64
CA TRP A 256 -10.94 25.57 -20.97
C TRP A 256 -12.05 25.89 -21.97
N MET A 257 -13.30 25.67 -21.56
CA MET A 257 -14.44 25.91 -22.43
C MET A 257 -14.59 27.38 -22.81
N ALA A 258 -14.42 28.29 -21.83
CA ALA A 258 -14.51 29.72 -22.07
C ALA A 258 -13.39 30.22 -23.01
N GLU A 259 -12.17 29.72 -22.83
CA GLU A 259 -11.03 30.04 -23.69
C GLU A 259 -11.24 29.55 -25.14
N GLU A 260 -11.60 28.28 -25.32
CA GLU A 260 -11.87 27.71 -26.65
C GLU A 260 -13.04 28.43 -27.35
N TRP A 261 -14.08 28.77 -26.59
CA TRP A 261 -15.22 29.51 -27.12
C TRP A 261 -14.84 30.91 -27.62
N ASP A 262 -14.02 31.64 -26.87
CA ASP A 262 -13.56 32.98 -27.27
C ASP A 262 -12.63 32.90 -28.49
N VAL A 263 -11.72 31.93 -28.54
CA VAL A 263 -10.84 31.68 -29.70
C VAL A 263 -11.68 31.35 -30.95
N LEU A 264 -12.69 30.50 -30.84
CA LEU A 264 -13.58 30.20 -31.97
C LEU A 264 -14.40 31.41 -32.40
N CYS A 265 -14.95 32.17 -31.44
CA CYS A 265 -15.73 33.36 -31.76
C CYS A 265 -14.87 34.45 -32.44
N THR A 266 -13.63 34.66 -31.98
CA THR A 266 -12.70 35.62 -32.60
C THR A 266 -12.24 35.17 -33.98
N THR A 267 -11.90 33.89 -34.16
CA THR A 267 -11.49 33.36 -35.48
C THR A 267 -12.60 33.39 -36.51
N ILE A 268 -13.85 33.08 -36.13
CA ILE A 268 -15.02 33.22 -37.02
C ILE A 268 -15.22 34.68 -37.41
N LYS A 269 -15.14 35.62 -36.46
CA LYS A 269 -15.27 37.07 -36.74
C LYS A 269 -14.17 37.58 -37.68
N ASP A 270 -12.93 37.12 -37.52
CA ASP A 270 -11.79 37.52 -38.35
C ASP A 270 -11.90 37.02 -39.80
N LEU A 271 -12.57 35.87 -40.00
CA LEU A 271 -12.80 35.25 -41.32
C LEU A 271 -14.06 35.79 -42.02
N ASP A 272 -15.10 36.12 -41.26
CA ASP A 272 -16.36 36.70 -41.77
C ASP A 272 -16.24 38.22 -42.01
N GLY A 273 -15.43 38.89 -41.18
CA GLY A 273 -15.27 40.34 -41.16
C GLY A 273 -14.15 40.86 -42.05
N GLY A 274 -14.25 40.72 -43.37
CA GLY A 274 -13.58 41.57 -44.38
C GLY A 274 -12.08 41.86 -44.23
N SER A 275 -11.35 41.11 -43.39
CA SER A 275 -9.90 41.18 -43.32
C SER A 275 -9.41 40.70 -44.68
N GLY A 276 -8.50 41.42 -45.34
CA GLY A 276 -8.06 41.17 -46.73
C GLY A 276 -7.33 39.84 -46.98
N LYS A 277 -7.69 38.78 -46.25
CA LYS A 277 -7.29 37.38 -46.37
C LYS A 277 -8.27 36.64 -47.29
N PRO A 278 -7.83 35.54 -47.93
CA PRO A 278 -8.70 34.73 -48.77
C PRO A 278 -9.86 34.16 -47.93
N TYR A 279 -11.09 34.47 -48.34
CA TYR A 279 -12.31 33.91 -47.80
C TYR A 279 -12.35 32.41 -48.08
N ASN A 280 -12.15 31.60 -47.05
CA ASN A 280 -12.18 30.14 -47.13
C ASN A 280 -13.51 29.64 -46.53
N GLU A 281 -14.51 29.45 -47.39
CA GLU A 281 -15.86 29.01 -47.02
C GLU A 281 -15.85 27.66 -46.29
N ASP A 282 -15.00 26.72 -46.72
CA ASP A 282 -14.86 25.40 -46.09
C ASP A 282 -14.37 25.50 -44.63
N LEU A 283 -13.43 26.39 -44.35
CA LEU A 283 -12.90 26.58 -43.00
C LEU A 283 -13.95 27.23 -42.08
N LEU A 284 -14.72 28.18 -42.62
CA LEU A 284 -15.81 28.84 -41.89
C LEU A 284 -16.93 27.84 -41.56
N TYR A 285 -17.27 26.95 -42.49
CA TYR A 285 -18.21 25.86 -42.22
C TYR A 285 -17.72 24.95 -41.08
N GLN A 286 -16.46 24.48 -41.15
CA GLN A 286 -15.87 23.62 -40.12
C GLN A 286 -15.79 24.29 -38.74
N LEU A 287 -15.45 25.59 -38.68
CA LEU A 287 -15.45 26.35 -37.42
C LEU A 287 -16.86 26.52 -36.86
N THR A 288 -17.86 26.70 -37.72
CA THR A 288 -19.27 26.81 -37.32
C THR A 288 -19.79 25.47 -36.79
N GLU A 289 -19.42 24.35 -37.42
CA GLU A 289 -19.72 23.00 -36.95
C GLU A 289 -19.04 22.71 -35.60
N SER A 290 -17.77 23.10 -35.44
CA SER A 290 -17.05 23.00 -34.16
C SER A 290 -17.74 23.83 -33.06
N LYS A 291 -18.17 25.05 -33.36
CA LYS A 291 -18.93 25.91 -32.44
C LYS A 291 -20.24 25.23 -31.99
N GLN A 292 -20.97 24.60 -32.91
CA GLN A 292 -22.17 23.84 -32.55
C GLN A 292 -21.85 22.64 -31.67
N ASN A 293 -20.80 21.88 -31.98
CA ASN A 293 -20.37 20.74 -31.16
C ASN A 293 -19.98 21.17 -29.74
N LEU A 294 -19.33 22.31 -29.59
CA LEU A 294 -19.01 22.89 -28.28
C LEU A 294 -20.26 23.30 -27.49
N LEU A 295 -21.26 23.93 -28.11
CA LEU A 295 -22.54 24.21 -27.45
C LEU A 295 -23.21 22.93 -26.95
N ARG A 296 -23.22 21.89 -27.79
CA ARG A 296 -23.77 20.58 -27.44
C ARG A 296 -23.06 19.97 -26.23
N LEU A 297 -21.74 20.08 -26.20
CA LEU A 297 -20.91 19.61 -25.09
C LEU A 297 -21.21 20.39 -23.79
N CYS A 298 -21.34 21.73 -23.87
CA CYS A 298 -21.73 22.57 -22.74
C CYS A 298 -23.05 22.16 -22.12
N VAL A 299 -24.10 21.97 -22.93
CA VAL A 299 -25.43 21.57 -22.41
C VAL A 299 -25.35 20.24 -21.67
N ARG A 300 -24.59 19.28 -22.21
CA ARG A 300 -24.39 17.98 -21.57
C ARG A 300 -23.60 18.08 -20.26
N TRP A 301 -22.55 18.90 -20.24
CA TRP A 301 -21.73 19.10 -19.05
C TRP A 301 -22.46 19.88 -17.97
N ASP A 302 -23.25 20.89 -18.33
CA ASP A 302 -24.03 21.68 -17.37
C ASP A 302 -25.07 20.81 -16.65
N SER A 303 -25.77 19.94 -17.39
CA SER A 303 -26.68 18.94 -16.80
C SER A 303 -25.95 17.93 -15.91
N ALA A 304 -24.76 17.45 -16.30
CA ALA A 304 -23.99 16.50 -15.51
C ALA A 304 -23.41 17.10 -14.21
N LEU A 305 -23.19 18.42 -14.18
CA LEU A 305 -22.56 19.14 -13.08
C LEU A 305 -23.55 19.91 -12.20
N GLU A 306 -24.86 19.76 -12.42
CA GLU A 306 -25.94 20.44 -11.67
C GLU A 306 -25.86 20.16 -10.16
N LEU A 307 -25.46 18.95 -9.78
CA LEU A 307 -25.34 18.51 -8.38
C LEU A 307 -24.08 19.05 -7.68
N LEU A 308 -23.10 19.57 -8.42
CA LEU A 308 -21.87 20.10 -7.83
C LEU A 308 -22.04 21.57 -7.42
N PRO A 309 -21.36 22.02 -6.35
CA PRO A 309 -21.40 23.42 -5.93
C PRO A 309 -20.96 24.36 -7.05
N VAL A 310 -21.70 25.45 -7.24
CA VAL A 310 -21.32 26.51 -8.18
C VAL A 310 -20.13 27.28 -7.60
N ILE A 311 -19.07 27.40 -8.39
CA ILE A 311 -17.84 28.09 -8.00
C ILE A 311 -18.05 29.60 -8.13
N ARG A 312 -17.91 30.34 -7.03
CA ARG A 312 -18.07 31.81 -7.05
C ARG A 312 -17.02 32.43 -7.97
N GLY A 313 -17.47 33.17 -8.99
CA GLY A 313 -16.62 33.96 -9.88
C GLY A 313 -16.35 33.33 -11.25
N LEU A 314 -16.78 32.08 -11.48
CA LEU A 314 -16.66 31.36 -12.77
C LEU A 314 -18.04 31.06 -13.36
N ASN A 315 -18.89 32.09 -13.45
CA ASN A 315 -20.32 31.90 -13.78
C ASN A 315 -20.61 31.71 -15.27
N THR A 316 -19.60 31.65 -16.15
CA THR A 316 -19.84 31.63 -17.59
C THR A 316 -19.02 30.55 -18.27
N TRP A 317 -19.71 29.58 -18.87
CA TRP A 317 -19.15 28.55 -19.76
C TRP A 317 -18.57 29.14 -21.07
N GLY A 318 -18.67 30.46 -21.29
CA GLY A 318 -18.34 31.14 -22.54
C GLY A 318 -19.59 31.61 -23.30
N PRO A 319 -20.46 30.68 -23.77
CA PRO A 319 -21.70 31.03 -24.46
C PRO A 319 -22.68 31.82 -23.59
N THR A 320 -23.52 32.66 -24.22
CA THR A 320 -24.63 33.30 -23.52
C THR A 320 -25.65 32.27 -23.07
N THR A 321 -26.28 32.48 -21.91
CA THR A 321 -27.29 31.57 -21.34
C THR A 321 -28.45 31.30 -22.31
N GLU A 322 -28.78 32.27 -23.15
CA GLU A 322 -29.79 32.14 -24.22
C GLU A 322 -29.37 31.16 -25.32
N GLU A 323 -28.09 31.14 -25.74
CA GLU A 323 -27.57 30.21 -26.76
C GLU A 323 -27.57 28.76 -26.23
N LEU A 324 -27.32 28.58 -24.93
CA LEU A 324 -27.36 27.28 -24.25
C LEU A 324 -28.80 26.78 -24.10
N GLU A 325 -29.75 27.65 -23.75
CA GLU A 325 -31.16 27.27 -23.63
C GLU A 325 -31.79 26.89 -24.98
N GLU A 326 -31.43 27.59 -26.06
CA GLU A 326 -31.90 27.26 -27.40
C GLU A 326 -31.35 25.92 -27.88
N GLU A 327 -30.06 25.65 -27.65
CA GLU A 327 -29.46 24.38 -28.03
C GLU A 327 -29.95 23.22 -27.16
N ALA A 328 -30.20 23.44 -25.87
CA ALA A 328 -30.83 22.46 -24.99
C ALA A 328 -32.24 22.08 -25.47
N LYS A 329 -33.03 23.06 -25.93
CA LYS A 329 -34.35 22.81 -26.54
C LYS A 329 -34.21 21.99 -27.83
N LYS A 330 -33.25 22.32 -28.70
CA LYS A 330 -33.00 21.55 -29.93
C LYS A 330 -32.59 20.11 -29.64
N MET A 331 -31.65 19.90 -28.71
CA MET A 331 -31.26 18.55 -28.27
C MET A 331 -32.44 17.74 -27.73
N HIS A 332 -33.28 18.34 -26.90
CA HIS A 332 -34.45 17.66 -26.35
C HIS A 332 -35.45 17.26 -27.44
N VAL A 333 -35.63 18.11 -28.46
CA VAL A 333 -36.45 17.79 -29.64
C VAL A 333 -35.81 16.69 -30.49
N GLU A 334 -34.50 16.73 -30.71
CA GLU A 334 -33.76 15.70 -31.47
C GLU A 334 -33.84 14.32 -30.80
N VAL A 335 -33.74 14.26 -29.47
CA VAL A 335 -33.93 13.01 -28.70
C VAL A 335 -35.36 12.49 -28.82
N LEU A 336 -36.37 13.37 -28.70
CA LEU A 336 -37.77 12.97 -28.88
C LEU A 336 -38.06 12.47 -30.31
N VAL A 337 -37.51 13.14 -31.32
CA VAL A 337 -37.66 12.74 -32.73
C VAL A 337 -37.01 11.38 -32.97
N ASN A 338 -35.79 11.14 -32.48
CA ASN A 338 -35.13 9.84 -32.59
C ASN A 338 -35.88 8.72 -31.85
N MET A 339 -36.54 9.05 -30.73
CA MET A 339 -37.36 8.08 -29.99
C MET A 339 -38.65 7.71 -30.76
N VAL A 340 -39.29 8.69 -31.41
CA VAL A 340 -40.48 8.47 -32.25
C VAL A 340 -40.15 7.67 -33.51
N ILE A 341 -39.00 7.95 -34.16
CA ILE A 341 -38.53 7.19 -35.34
C ILE A 341 -38.25 5.72 -34.95
N SER A 342 -37.69 5.47 -33.77
CA SER A 342 -37.42 4.10 -33.29
C SER A 342 -38.67 3.27 -33.00
N ASP A 343 -39.82 3.92 -32.76
CA ASP A 343 -41.11 3.26 -32.54
C ASP A 343 -41.87 3.03 -33.86
N GLU A 344 -41.63 3.83 -34.90
CA GLU A 344 -42.22 3.63 -36.24
C GLU A 344 -41.57 2.47 -37.02
N ASP A 345 -40.33 2.09 -36.73
CA ASP A 345 -39.62 0.98 -37.39
C ASP A 345 -39.96 -0.43 -36.83
N LYS A 346 -40.90 -0.55 -35.88
CA LYS A 346 -41.38 -1.86 -35.35
C LYS A 346 -42.62 -2.42 -36.04
N GLU A 347 -43.23 -1.71 -36.98
CA GLU A 347 -44.42 -2.16 -37.72
C GLU A 347 -44.16 -2.30 -39.24
N THR A 348 -43.10 -3.00 -39.62
CA THR A 348 -43.08 -3.68 -40.92
C THR A 348 -42.28 -4.96 -40.80
N GLY A 349 -43.00 -6.08 -40.70
CA GLY A 349 -42.41 -7.40 -40.74
C GLY A 349 -41.82 -7.70 -42.11
N ASP A 350 -40.68 -8.37 -42.10
CA ASP A 350 -40.40 -9.42 -43.09
C ASP A 350 -39.56 -10.51 -42.41
N GLU A 351 -40.10 -11.73 -42.46
CA GLU A 351 -39.42 -12.97 -42.15
C GLU A 351 -38.33 -13.19 -43.21
N ALA A 352 -37.05 -13.08 -42.84
CA ALA A 352 -35.96 -13.43 -43.74
C ALA A 352 -34.89 -14.26 -43.00
N GLU A 353 -34.97 -15.57 -43.28
CA GLU A 353 -33.93 -16.61 -43.28
C GLU A 353 -32.64 -16.41 -42.46
N MET A 354 -32.47 -17.29 -41.46
CA MET A 354 -31.16 -17.70 -40.94
C MET A 354 -30.33 -18.31 -42.08
N GLN A 355 -29.33 -17.58 -42.58
CA GLN A 355 -28.21 -18.17 -43.31
C GLN A 355 -26.98 -18.24 -42.40
N GLU A 356 -26.66 -19.48 -42.06
CA GLU A 356 -25.42 -19.93 -41.43
C GLU A 356 -24.27 -19.75 -42.45
N TYR A 357 -23.29 -18.90 -42.14
CA TYR A 357 -22.03 -18.83 -42.89
C TYR A 357 -20.87 -19.20 -41.97
N GLU A 358 -20.34 -20.40 -42.22
CA GLU A 358 -19.03 -20.85 -41.75
C GLU A 358 -17.98 -19.82 -42.15
N THR A 359 -17.24 -19.29 -41.17
CA THR A 359 -16.08 -18.44 -41.43
C THR A 359 -14.83 -19.30 -41.25
N ASN A 360 -14.19 -19.60 -42.38
CA ASN A 360 -12.87 -20.22 -42.50
C ASN A 360 -11.83 -19.48 -41.64
N GLU A 361 -11.18 -20.21 -40.74
CA GLU A 361 -9.87 -19.83 -40.21
C GLU A 361 -8.84 -20.04 -41.33
N SER A 362 -8.23 -18.95 -41.80
CA SER A 362 -6.96 -19.02 -42.53
C SER A 362 -5.90 -18.30 -41.71
N ASP A 363 -4.96 -19.10 -41.21
CA ASP A 363 -3.69 -18.67 -40.64
C ASP A 363 -2.97 -17.69 -41.58
N VAL A 364 -2.63 -16.52 -41.05
CA VAL A 364 -1.63 -15.63 -41.66
C VAL A 364 -0.58 -15.38 -40.59
N ASP A 365 0.49 -16.17 -40.66
CA ASP A 365 1.76 -15.91 -40.01
C ASP A 365 2.39 -14.66 -40.66
N ASP A 366 2.31 -13.52 -39.97
CA ASP A 366 3.18 -12.37 -40.25
C ASP A 366 4.36 -12.39 -39.25
N GLU A 367 5.46 -12.96 -39.71
CA GLU A 367 6.78 -12.90 -39.11
C GLU A 367 7.26 -11.43 -39.18
N PHE A 368 7.16 -10.72 -38.06
CA PHE A 368 7.62 -9.33 -37.94
C PHE A 368 9.02 -9.31 -37.34
N ASP A 369 9.98 -8.81 -38.13
CA ASP A 369 11.41 -8.76 -37.84
C ASP A 369 11.75 -8.06 -36.51
N GLU A 370 12.61 -8.70 -35.71
CA GLU A 370 12.94 -8.38 -34.32
C GLU A 370 13.88 -7.18 -34.10
N ASP A 371 14.31 -6.47 -35.15
CA ASP A 371 15.52 -5.63 -35.08
C ASP A 371 15.33 -4.10 -35.06
N ASP A 372 14.11 -3.55 -35.05
CA ASP A 372 13.89 -2.10 -35.19
C ASP A 372 13.33 -1.34 -33.95
N LEU A 373 13.51 -1.88 -32.73
CA LEU A 373 13.10 -1.15 -31.52
C LEU A 373 14.21 -0.25 -30.96
N ASP A 374 14.12 1.03 -31.32
CA ASP A 374 14.90 2.16 -30.81
C ASP A 374 14.90 2.23 -29.27
N VAL A 375 16.03 1.84 -28.68
CA VAL A 375 16.34 1.88 -27.24
C VAL A 375 16.21 3.30 -26.65
N GLY A 376 16.18 4.36 -27.47
CA GLY A 376 16.04 5.75 -27.04
C GLY A 376 14.66 6.15 -26.51
N LEU A 377 13.61 5.34 -26.71
CA LEU A 377 12.24 5.65 -26.25
C LEU A 377 12.03 5.40 -24.75
N VAL A 378 12.79 4.49 -24.15
CA VAL A 378 12.69 4.18 -22.71
C VAL A 378 13.30 5.29 -21.87
N GLU A 379 14.42 5.87 -22.30
CA GLU A 379 15.09 6.97 -21.56
C GLU A 379 14.30 8.29 -21.63
N ARG A 380 13.56 8.54 -22.72
CA ARG A 380 12.69 9.73 -22.83
C ARG A 380 11.46 9.68 -21.93
N LEU A 381 10.91 8.49 -21.67
CA LEU A 381 9.77 8.32 -20.76
C LEU A 381 10.17 8.50 -19.29
N ASP A 382 11.39 8.12 -18.90
CA ASP A 382 11.90 8.34 -17.55
C ASP A 382 12.33 9.80 -17.31
N ALA A 383 12.81 10.52 -18.33
CA ALA A 383 13.15 11.94 -18.23
C ALA A 383 11.92 12.85 -18.01
N LEU A 384 10.77 12.50 -18.61
CA LEU A 384 9.51 13.24 -18.40
C LEU A 384 8.92 13.02 -17.00
N ARG A 385 9.18 11.87 -16.38
CA ARG A 385 8.66 11.53 -15.04
C ARG A 385 9.41 12.22 -13.90
N LEU A 386 10.66 12.63 -14.13
CA LEU A 386 11.48 13.37 -13.16
C LEU A 386 11.22 14.88 -13.19
N ALA A 387 10.81 15.44 -14.33
CA ALA A 387 10.48 16.86 -14.45
C ALA A 387 9.17 17.22 -13.70
N ASP A 388 8.18 16.34 -13.72
CA ASP A 388 6.89 16.51 -13.01
C ASP A 388 7.01 16.47 -11.48
N SER A 389 8.11 15.91 -10.96
CA SER A 389 8.33 15.81 -9.51
C SER A 389 9.02 17.02 -8.89
N ARG A 390 9.50 17.98 -9.70
CA ARG A 390 10.31 19.13 -9.23
C ARG A 390 9.59 20.48 -9.25
N THR A 391 8.38 20.57 -9.79
CA THR A 391 7.62 21.84 -9.88
C THR A 391 6.58 22.02 -8.77
N SER A 392 6.45 21.08 -7.81
CA SER A 392 5.47 21.19 -6.72
C SER A 392 6.01 21.71 -5.39
N ASP A 393 7.32 21.97 -5.26
CA ASP A 393 7.94 22.39 -3.98
C ASP A 393 8.84 23.64 -4.13
N CYS A 394 8.23 24.78 -4.48
CA CYS A 394 8.66 26.12 -4.04
C CYS A 394 7.69 27.17 -4.60
N ASP A 395 6.81 27.72 -3.74
CA ASP A 395 6.44 29.15 -3.76
C ASP A 395 5.38 29.43 -2.67
N SER A 396 5.88 29.51 -1.43
CA SER A 396 5.24 30.29 -0.37
C SER A 396 6.31 30.68 0.63
N ASP A 397 6.96 31.82 0.41
CA ASP A 397 7.48 32.66 1.50
C ASP A 397 7.71 34.11 1.00
N GLY A 398 6.73 34.97 1.31
CA GLY A 398 6.94 36.29 1.92
C GLY A 398 7.80 37.34 1.21
N GLU A 399 7.18 38.13 0.34
CA GLU A 399 7.62 39.49 0.06
C GLU A 399 7.13 40.40 1.22
N MET A 400 8.00 40.70 2.19
CA MET A 400 7.78 41.75 3.18
C MET A 400 8.26 43.09 2.63
N VAL A 401 7.35 44.05 2.68
CA VAL A 401 7.53 45.46 2.34
C VAL A 401 8.47 46.15 3.33
N LEU A 402 9.43 46.88 2.73
CA LEU A 402 10.46 47.81 3.26
C LEU A 402 11.78 47.23 3.79
#